data_AF-A0A7L5FIR3-F1
#
_entry.id   AF-A0A7L5FIR3-F1
#
_cell.length_a   1.000
_cell.length_b   1.000
_cell.length_c   1.000
_cell.angle_alpha   90.00
_cell.angle_beta   90.00
_cell.angle_gamma   90.00
#
_symmetry.space_group_name_H-M   'P 1'
#
loop_
_entity.id
_entity.type
_entity.pdbx_description
1 polymer ?
#
loop_
_entity_poly.entity_id
_entity_poly.type
_entity_poly.pdbx_seq_one_letter_code
_entity_poly.pdbx_strand_id
1 'polypeptide(L)'
;MEKTEYSKMYRIIHWAIAVSFLLLLITIFLRLTWMNKYHVAAIIGEYLNGAGQDLSQDQLIVLAKKIRQPMWDWHIYIGYVLVGLFSFRFVIPAFGQMKFQNPVDQALSIKMKFKKWTYLVFYLCVVVSLVTGLLIELGPKGFKEPMEEIHLLGIYYLTAFIIIHLAGILISEFTDQKGIISSIISGTKANE
;
A
#
# COMPACT_ATOMS: atom_id res chain seq x y z
N MET A 1 20.83 -19.49 18.07
CA MET A 1 20.23 -18.81 16.90
C MET A 1 19.82 -17.43 17.38
N GLU A 2 20.47 -16.38 16.87
CA GLU A 2 20.20 -15.00 17.31
C GLU A 2 18.79 -14.61 16.88
N LYS A 3 17.89 -14.36 17.84
CA LYS A 3 16.52 -13.93 17.52
C LYS A 3 16.61 -12.49 17.01
N THR A 4 16.04 -12.23 15.83
CA THR A 4 15.97 -10.86 15.31
C THR A 4 15.03 -10.04 16.18
N GLU A 5 15.59 -9.09 16.92
CA GLU A 5 14.82 -8.23 17.83
C GLU A 5 14.32 -6.97 17.10
N TYR A 6 13.01 -6.72 17.21
CA TYR A 6 12.38 -5.51 16.68
C TYR A 6 11.86 -4.63 17.81
N SER A 7 12.29 -3.37 17.82
CA SER A 7 11.80 -2.39 18.79
C SER A 7 10.28 -2.22 18.68
N LYS A 8 9.62 -1.83 19.78
CA LYS A 8 8.18 -1.59 19.80
C LYS A 8 7.77 -0.56 18.74
N MET A 9 8.53 0.53 18.62
CA MET A 9 8.29 1.57 17.61
C MET A 9 8.38 1.02 16.18
N TYR A 10 9.39 0.21 15.88
CA TYR A 10 9.55 -0.42 14.57
C TYR A 10 8.33 -1.27 14.20
N ARG A 11 7.85 -2.08 15.15
CA ARG A 11 6.70 -2.97 14.94
C ARG A 11 5.41 -2.21 14.71
N ILE A 12 5.15 -1.17 15.51
CA ILE A 12 3.96 -0.33 15.35
C ILE A 12 3.93 0.33 13.97
N ILE A 13 5.05 0.94 13.56
CA ILE A 13 5.16 1.59 12.24
C ILE A 13 4.99 0.55 11.11
N HIS A 14 5.62 -0.63 11.23
CA HIS A 14 5.49 -1.69 10.25
C HIS A 14 4.03 -2.13 10.05
N TRP A 15 3.31 -2.43 11.14
CA TRP A 15 1.92 -2.86 11.07
C TRP A 15 0.98 -1.74 10.63
N ALA A 16 1.20 -0.50 11.06
CA ALA A 16 0.43 0.65 10.60
C ALA A 16 0.55 0.85 9.08
N ILE A 17 1.77 0.71 8.53
CA ILE A 17 2.01 0.75 7.08
C ILE A 17 1.31 -0.42 6.39
N ALA A 18 1.44 -1.65 6.91
CA ALA A 18 0.84 -2.84 6.32
C ALA A 18 -0.70 -2.75 6.26
N VAL A 19 -1.34 -2.31 7.35
CA VAL A 19 -2.79 -2.09 7.41
C VAL A 19 -3.21 -0.98 6.44
N SER A 20 -2.45 0.12 6.36
CA SER A 20 -2.73 1.20 5.41
C SER A 20 -2.70 0.70 3.97
N PHE A 21 -1.70 -0.08 3.59
CA PHE A 21 -1.64 -0.70 2.26
C PHE A 21 -2.83 -1.61 1.98
N LEU A 22 -3.22 -2.44 2.96
CA LEU A 22 -4.36 -3.34 2.80
C LEU A 22 -5.66 -2.54 2.57
N LEU A 23 -5.92 -1.50 3.35
CA LEU A 23 -7.11 -0.66 3.19
C LEU A 23 -7.10 0.07 1.84
N LEU A 24 -5.94 0.59 1.39
CA LEU A 24 -5.80 1.20 0.07
C LEU A 24 -6.11 0.18 -1.04
N LEU A 25 -5.58 -1.04 -0.96
CA LEU A 25 -5.89 -2.09 -1.93
C LEU A 25 -7.38 -2.45 -1.94
N ILE A 26 -8.04 -2.48 -0.78
CA ILE A 26 -9.49 -2.71 -0.67
C ILE A 26 -10.27 -1.60 -1.39
N THR A 27 -9.95 -0.33 -1.15
CA THR A 27 -10.63 0.79 -1.84
C THR A 27 -10.48 0.72 -3.37
N ILE A 28 -9.29 0.33 -3.85
CA ILE A 28 -9.04 0.12 -5.28
C ILE A 28 -9.85 -1.07 -5.80
N PHE A 29 -9.85 -2.19 -5.09
CA PHE A 29 -10.62 -3.38 -5.44
C PHE A 29 -12.11 -3.04 -5.58
N LEU A 30 -12.68 -2.32 -4.61
CA LEU A 30 -14.06 -1.84 -4.65
C LEU A 30 -14.31 -0.96 -5.87
N ARG A 31 -13.43 0.00 -6.16
CA ARG A 31 -13.57 0.91 -7.31
C ARG A 31 -13.58 0.20 -8.66
N LEU A 32 -12.74 -0.82 -8.82
CA LEU A 32 -12.58 -1.56 -10.07
C LEU A 32 -13.67 -2.61 -10.28
N THR A 33 -14.21 -3.16 -9.19
CA THR A 33 -15.20 -4.25 -9.21
C THR A 33 -16.59 -3.75 -8.79
N TRP A 34 -17.00 -3.97 -7.54
CA TRP A 34 -18.35 -3.74 -7.04
C TRP A 34 -18.87 -2.32 -7.23
N MET A 35 -18.01 -1.31 -7.09
CA MET A 35 -18.37 0.11 -7.20
C MET A 35 -17.93 0.73 -8.52
N ASN A 36 -17.78 -0.09 -9.57
CA ASN A 36 -17.51 0.41 -10.91
C ASN A 36 -18.63 1.37 -11.35
N LYS A 37 -18.28 2.56 -11.81
CA LYS A 37 -19.23 3.63 -12.14
C LYS A 37 -20.27 3.21 -13.18
N TYR A 38 -19.92 2.34 -14.14
CA TYR A 38 -20.83 1.88 -15.18
C TYR A 38 -21.79 0.81 -14.64
N HIS A 39 -21.27 -0.11 -13.82
CA HIS A 39 -22.08 -1.15 -13.18
C HIS A 39 -23.10 -0.55 -12.20
N VAL A 40 -22.65 0.36 -11.34
CA VAL A 40 -23.54 1.06 -10.40
C VAL A 40 -24.56 1.93 -11.15
N ALA A 41 -24.16 2.60 -12.23
CA ALA A 41 -25.09 3.37 -13.06
C ALA A 41 -26.19 2.49 -13.69
N ALA A 42 -25.84 1.29 -14.15
CA ALA A 42 -26.81 0.35 -14.71
C ALA A 42 -27.85 -0.09 -13.67
N ILE A 43 -27.41 -0.46 -12.45
CA ILE A 43 -28.31 -0.86 -11.36
C ILE A 43 -29.29 0.26 -11.00
N ILE A 44 -28.79 1.50 -10.90
CA ILE A 44 -29.64 2.67 -10.63
C ILE A 44 -30.65 2.88 -11.76
N GLY A 45 -30.19 2.81 -13.01
CA GLY A 45 -31.04 3.03 -14.19
C GLY A 45 -32.17 2.02 -14.27
N GLU A 46 -31.90 0.73 -14.03
CA GLU A 46 -32.92 -0.33 -14.00
C GLU A 46 -34.01 -0.04 -12.97
N TYR A 47 -33.63 0.39 -11.76
CA TYR A 47 -34.59 0.74 -10.71
C TYR A 47 -35.43 1.98 -11.08
N LEU A 48 -34.79 3.06 -11.56
CA LEU A 48 -35.48 4.31 -11.87
C LEU A 48 -36.44 4.16 -13.05
N ASN A 49 -36.04 3.42 -14.08
CA ASN A 49 -36.93 3.11 -15.21
C ASN A 49 -38.18 2.34 -14.75
N GLY A 50 -38.02 1.36 -13.85
CA GLY A 50 -39.13 0.66 -13.23
C GLY A 50 -40.04 1.55 -12.36
N ALA A 51 -39.51 2.66 -11.86
CA ALA A 51 -40.24 3.67 -11.10
C ALA A 51 -40.81 4.82 -11.97
N GLY A 52 -40.71 4.72 -13.30
CA GLY A 52 -41.20 5.74 -14.24
C GLY A 52 -40.35 7.01 -14.30
N GLN A 53 -39.10 6.97 -13.83
CA GLN A 53 -38.13 8.05 -13.96
C GLN A 53 -37.07 7.67 -14.98
N ASP A 54 -36.97 8.47 -16.05
CA ASP A 54 -35.97 8.27 -17.09
C ASP A 54 -34.83 9.30 -16.90
N LEU A 55 -33.62 8.80 -16.65
CA LEU A 55 -32.41 9.60 -16.56
C LEU A 55 -31.45 9.17 -17.67
N SER A 56 -30.75 10.14 -18.26
CA SER A 56 -29.73 9.84 -19.25
C SER A 56 -28.57 9.06 -18.63
N GLN A 57 -27.86 8.29 -19.47
CA GLN A 57 -26.73 7.49 -19.02
C GLN A 57 -25.63 8.35 -18.35
N ASP A 58 -25.43 9.58 -18.82
CA ASP A 58 -24.48 10.50 -18.21
C ASP A 58 -24.91 10.94 -16.81
N GLN A 59 -26.21 11.18 -16.59
CA GLN A 59 -26.75 11.50 -15.26
C GLN A 59 -26.60 10.31 -14.31
N LEU A 60 -26.86 9.09 -14.78
CA LEU A 60 -26.67 7.87 -14.00
C LEU A 60 -25.21 7.66 -13.61
N ILE A 61 -24.26 7.89 -14.53
CA ILE A 61 -22.81 7.82 -14.23
C ILE A 61 -22.39 8.88 -13.22
N VAL A 62 -22.94 10.10 -13.31
CA VAL A 62 -22.67 11.15 -12.31
C VAL A 62 -23.19 10.73 -10.93
N LEU A 63 -24.37 10.14 -10.84
CA LEU A 63 -24.91 9.63 -9.58
C LEU A 63 -24.07 8.49 -9.01
N ALA A 64 -23.69 7.53 -9.84
CA ALA A 64 -22.79 6.43 -9.47
C ALA A 64 -21.43 6.94 -8.94
N LYS A 65 -20.88 7.99 -9.56
CA LYS A 65 -19.65 8.64 -9.07
C LYS A 65 -19.85 9.28 -7.68
N LYS A 66 -21.01 9.88 -7.41
CA LYS A 66 -21.33 10.44 -6.09
C LYS A 66 -21.43 9.35 -5.02
N ILE A 67 -22.06 8.22 -5.32
CA ILE A 67 -22.20 7.09 -4.37
C ILE A 67 -20.84 6.54 -3.95
N ARG A 68 -19.88 6.44 -4.88
CA ARG A 68 -18.54 5.92 -4.57
C ARG A 68 -17.57 6.98 -4.02
N GLN A 69 -17.93 8.26 -4.04
CA GLN A 69 -17.07 9.34 -3.61
C GLN A 69 -16.58 9.17 -2.15
N PRO A 70 -17.43 8.81 -1.16
CA PRO A 70 -16.97 8.64 0.22
C PRO A 70 -15.87 7.59 0.37
N MET A 71 -15.95 6.48 -0.37
CA MET A 71 -14.90 5.45 -0.38
C MET A 71 -13.59 6.00 -0.97
N TRP A 72 -13.68 6.83 -2.00
CA TRP A 72 -12.51 7.47 -2.60
C TRP A 72 -11.89 8.53 -1.69
N ASP A 73 -12.70 9.25 -0.91
CA ASP A 73 -12.20 10.18 0.10
C ASP A 73 -11.41 9.43 1.18
N TRP A 74 -11.88 8.25 1.60
CA TRP A 74 -11.11 7.36 2.48
C TRP A 74 -9.80 6.89 1.86
N HIS A 75 -9.78 6.58 0.55
CA HIS A 75 -8.53 6.26 -0.16
C HIS A 75 -7.51 7.41 -0.02
N ILE A 76 -7.95 8.65 -0.23
CA ILE A 76 -7.09 9.84 -0.12
C ILE A 76 -6.60 10.02 1.32
N TYR A 77 -7.49 9.92 2.32
CA TYR A 77 -7.12 10.08 3.74
C TYR A 77 -6.11 9.03 4.20
N ILE A 78 -6.32 7.77 3.83
CA ILE A 78 -5.36 6.70 4.14
C ILE A 78 -4.05 6.93 3.39
N GLY A 79 -4.11 7.48 2.17
CA GLY A 79 -2.93 7.93 1.43
C GLY A 79 -2.10 8.95 2.23
N TYR A 80 -2.72 9.97 2.81
CA TYR A 80 -2.04 10.94 3.67
C TYR A 80 -1.44 10.31 4.93
N VAL A 81 -2.17 9.39 5.57
CA VAL A 81 -1.64 8.62 6.72
C VAL A 81 -0.40 7.84 6.30
N LEU A 82 -0.45 7.17 5.15
CA LEU A 82 0.67 6.41 4.63
C LEU A 82 1.87 7.30 4.28
N VAL A 83 1.66 8.48 3.68
CA VAL A 83 2.72 9.48 3.48
C VAL A 83 3.40 9.78 4.81
N GLY A 84 2.65 10.13 5.85
CA GLY A 84 3.20 10.42 7.18
C GLY A 84 3.99 9.26 7.75
N LEU A 85 3.41 8.05 7.77
CA LEU A 85 4.07 6.84 8.27
C LEU A 85 5.38 6.53 7.52
N PHE A 86 5.38 6.69 6.19
CA PHE A 86 6.55 6.43 5.36
C PHE A 86 7.62 7.52 5.52
N SER A 87 7.24 8.78 5.71
CA SER A 87 8.17 9.85 6.08
C SER A 87 8.86 9.53 7.43
N PHE A 88 8.10 9.15 8.46
CA PHE A 88 8.69 8.71 9.74
C PHE A 88 9.62 7.50 9.57
N ARG A 89 9.25 6.54 8.70
CA ARG A 89 10.06 5.36 8.39
C ARG A 89 11.47 5.71 7.89
N PHE A 90 11.61 6.77 7.08
CA PHE A 90 12.91 7.22 6.55
C PHE A 90 13.67 8.16 7.48
N VAL A 91 12.96 8.94 8.31
CA VAL A 91 13.56 9.92 9.21
C VAL A 91 14.17 9.24 10.46
N ILE A 92 13.52 8.23 11.04
CA ILE A 92 14.01 7.54 12.26
C ILE A 92 15.42 6.92 12.08
N PRO A 93 15.75 6.24 10.96
CA PRO A 93 17.11 5.78 10.68
C PRO A 93 18.16 6.89 10.63
N ALA A 94 17.82 8.08 10.14
CA ALA A 94 18.74 9.22 10.06
C ALA A 94 19.17 9.75 11.45
N PHE A 95 18.39 9.46 12.51
CA PHE A 95 18.77 9.74 13.91
C PHE A 95 19.57 8.61 14.58
N GLY A 96 20.13 7.68 13.79
CA GLY A 96 21.02 6.62 14.29
C GLY A 96 20.30 5.43 14.95
N GLN A 97 18.96 5.43 14.96
CA GLN A 97 18.18 4.34 15.56
C GLN A 97 18.01 3.12 14.64
N MET A 98 18.37 3.22 13.36
CA MET A 98 18.36 2.12 12.40
C MET A 98 19.47 2.28 11.36
N LYS A 99 20.18 1.19 11.03
CA LYS A 99 21.23 1.19 9.99
C LYS A 99 20.62 1.12 8.59
N PHE A 100 21.05 2.01 7.69
CA PHE A 100 20.69 1.96 6.27
C PHE A 100 21.28 0.69 5.63
N GLN A 101 20.46 -0.10 4.95
CA GLN A 101 20.90 -1.37 4.36
C GLN A 101 21.44 -1.13 2.95
N ASN A 102 22.77 -1.05 2.80
CA ASN A 102 23.41 -0.98 1.48
C ASN A 102 23.36 -2.36 0.79
N PRO A 103 22.73 -2.49 -0.41
CA PRO A 103 22.67 -3.74 -1.18
C PRO A 103 23.92 -4.03 -2.03
N VAL A 104 24.84 -3.07 -2.18
CA VAL A 104 25.98 -3.13 -3.12
C VAL A 104 27.24 -3.73 -2.49
N ASP A 105 27.19 -4.13 -1.23
CA ASP A 105 28.33 -4.77 -0.56
C ASP A 105 28.67 -6.12 -1.22
N GLN A 106 29.91 -6.23 -1.70
CA GLN A 106 30.41 -7.38 -2.44
C GLN A 106 30.49 -8.64 -1.56
N ALA A 107 30.61 -8.50 -0.24
CA ALA A 107 30.70 -9.60 0.72
C ALA A 107 29.35 -10.30 1.00
N LEU A 108 28.24 -9.79 0.46
CA LEU A 108 26.91 -10.36 0.72
C LEU A 108 26.62 -11.59 -0.15
N SER A 109 26.03 -12.62 0.45
CA SER A 109 25.49 -13.77 -0.29
C SER A 109 24.36 -13.36 -1.25
N ILE A 110 24.12 -14.15 -2.30
CA ILE A 110 23.06 -13.89 -3.30
C ILE A 110 21.69 -13.76 -2.62
N LYS A 111 21.37 -14.64 -1.65
CA LYS A 111 20.13 -14.58 -0.86
C LYS A 111 19.98 -13.24 -0.13
N MET A 112 21.07 -12.72 0.46
CA MET A 112 21.06 -11.46 1.18
C MET A 112 20.96 -10.25 0.23
N LYS A 113 21.66 -10.29 -0.92
CA LYS A 113 21.53 -9.27 -1.98
C LYS A 113 20.10 -9.19 -2.49
N PHE A 114 19.48 -10.33 -2.80
CA PHE A 114 18.08 -10.38 -3.25
C PHE A 114 17.14 -9.74 -2.22
N LYS A 115 17.25 -10.13 -0.93
CA LYS A 115 16.44 -9.53 0.15
C LYS A 115 16.58 -7.99 0.17
N LYS A 116 17.80 -7.46 0.14
CA LYS A 116 18.03 -6.00 0.19
C LYS A 116 17.53 -5.29 -1.06
N TRP A 117 17.74 -5.86 -2.24
CA TRP A 117 17.22 -5.31 -3.50
C TRP A 117 15.70 -5.28 -3.55
N THR A 118 15.03 -6.35 -3.11
CA THR A 118 13.57 -6.39 -3.02
C THR A 118 13.03 -5.26 -2.16
N TYR A 119 13.65 -5.00 -1.00
CA TYR A 119 13.26 -3.86 -0.17
C TYR A 119 13.58 -2.51 -0.82
N LEU A 120 14.73 -2.34 -1.46
CA LEU A 120 15.08 -1.08 -2.13
C LEU A 120 14.09 -0.75 -3.26
N VAL A 121 13.79 -1.72 -4.13
CA VAL A 121 12.82 -1.56 -5.21
C VAL A 121 11.44 -1.24 -4.64
N PHE A 122 11.02 -1.97 -3.60
CA PHE A 122 9.77 -1.68 -2.91
C PHE A 122 9.70 -0.24 -2.39
N TYR A 123 10.74 0.22 -1.67
CA TYR A 123 10.79 1.59 -1.15
C TYR A 123 10.70 2.62 -2.28
N LEU A 124 11.42 2.42 -3.38
CA LEU A 124 11.37 3.30 -4.54
C LEU A 124 9.95 3.36 -5.15
N CYS A 125 9.34 2.20 -5.40
CA CYS A 125 8.00 2.12 -5.97
C CYS A 125 6.95 2.80 -5.06
N VAL A 126 7.02 2.58 -3.74
CA VAL A 126 6.12 3.25 -2.79
C VAL A 126 6.32 4.75 -2.82
N VAL A 127 7.57 5.26 -2.82
CA VAL A 127 7.83 6.71 -2.91
C VAL A 127 7.22 7.27 -4.20
N VAL A 128 7.39 6.61 -5.34
CA VAL A 128 6.77 7.03 -6.61
C VAL A 128 5.25 7.10 -6.48
N SER A 129 4.60 6.06 -5.96
CA SER A 129 3.14 6.07 -5.77
C SER A 129 2.66 7.14 -4.80
N LEU A 130 3.38 7.41 -3.71
CA LEU A 130 3.01 8.47 -2.77
C LEU A 130 3.14 9.85 -3.42
N VAL A 131 4.23 10.10 -4.16
CA VAL A 131 4.44 11.37 -4.88
C VAL A 131 3.39 11.56 -5.96
N THR A 132 3.11 10.55 -6.78
CA THR A 132 2.07 10.66 -7.82
C THR A 132 0.69 10.86 -7.20
N GLY A 133 0.37 10.17 -6.10
CA GLY A 133 -0.87 10.36 -5.36
C GLY A 133 -1.05 11.80 -4.86
N LEU A 134 0.01 12.39 -4.29
CA LEU A 134 0.01 13.79 -3.86
C LEU A 134 -0.10 14.76 -5.04
N LEU A 135 0.55 14.50 -6.16
CA LEU A 135 0.48 15.36 -7.35
C LEU A 135 -0.90 15.31 -8.02
N ILE A 136 -1.61 14.19 -7.95
CA ILE A 136 -3.00 14.08 -8.43
C ILE A 136 -3.92 15.01 -7.63
N GLU A 137 -3.72 15.09 -6.31
CA GLU A 137 -4.60 15.80 -5.40
C GLU A 137 -4.22 17.28 -5.20
N LEU A 138 -2.92 17.57 -5.13
CA LEU A 138 -2.38 18.89 -4.79
C LEU A 138 -1.60 19.56 -5.94
N GLY A 139 -1.34 18.81 -7.02
CA GLY A 139 -0.51 19.28 -8.13
C GLY A 139 -1.29 20.08 -9.19
N PRO A 140 -0.57 20.63 -10.19
CA PRO A 140 -1.19 21.34 -11.31
C PRO A 140 -2.14 20.42 -12.10
N LYS A 141 -3.26 20.97 -12.58
CA LYS A 141 -4.28 20.20 -13.34
C LYS A 141 -3.69 19.43 -14.53
N GLY A 142 -2.69 19.99 -15.21
CA GLY A 142 -2.02 19.34 -16.36
C GLY A 142 -1.23 18.08 -16.00
N PHE A 143 -0.95 17.82 -14.72
CA PHE A 143 -0.24 16.63 -14.28
C PHE A 143 -1.18 15.50 -13.85
N LYS A 144 -2.49 15.76 -13.71
CA LYS A 144 -3.41 14.77 -13.14
C LYS A 144 -3.41 13.44 -13.91
N GLU A 145 -3.66 13.49 -15.23
CA GLU A 145 -3.74 12.29 -16.06
C GLU A 145 -2.43 11.46 -16.09
N PRO A 146 -1.25 12.04 -16.40
CA PRO A 146 -0.02 11.26 -16.40
C PRO A 146 0.34 10.73 -15.00
N MET A 147 0.02 11.47 -13.92
CA MET A 147 0.25 10.97 -12.57
C MET A 147 -0.71 9.83 -12.21
N GLU A 148 -1.97 9.87 -12.65
CA GLU A 148 -2.93 8.76 -12.47
C GLU A 148 -2.45 7.48 -13.16
N GLU A 149 -1.91 7.57 -14.37
CA GLU A 149 -1.36 6.41 -15.10
C GLU A 149 -0.19 5.76 -14.35
N ILE A 150 0.75 6.57 -13.88
CA ILE A 150 1.89 6.07 -13.09
C ILE A 150 1.41 5.53 -11.73
N HIS A 151 0.48 6.22 -11.08
CA HIS A 151 -0.07 5.80 -9.78
C HIS A 151 -0.79 4.45 -9.86
N LEU A 152 -1.48 4.18 -10.98
CA LEU A 152 -2.16 2.91 -11.22
C LEU A 152 -1.19 1.71 -11.24
N LEU A 153 0.06 1.91 -11.68
CA LEU A 153 1.11 0.89 -11.61
C LEU A 153 1.37 0.41 -10.17
N GLY A 154 0.99 1.24 -9.18
CA GLY A 154 0.80 0.96 -7.76
C GLY A 154 0.33 -0.45 -7.45
N ILE A 155 -0.78 -0.84 -8.12
CA ILE A 155 -1.49 -2.09 -7.85
C ILE A 155 -0.58 -3.29 -8.13
N TYR A 156 0.13 -3.27 -9.27
CA TYR A 156 0.90 -4.40 -9.74
C TYR A 156 2.15 -4.63 -8.90
N TYR A 157 2.96 -3.59 -8.66
CA TYR A 157 4.17 -3.76 -7.89
C TYR A 157 3.85 -4.09 -6.43
N LEU A 158 2.79 -3.48 -5.84
CA LEU A 158 2.45 -3.71 -4.44
C LEU A 158 1.93 -5.14 -4.24
N THR A 159 1.08 -5.63 -5.13
CA THR A 159 0.59 -7.01 -5.09
C THR A 159 1.74 -8.00 -5.25
N ALA A 160 2.62 -7.79 -6.23
CA ALA A 160 3.81 -8.63 -6.42
C ALA A 160 4.73 -8.62 -5.19
N PHE A 161 4.98 -7.44 -4.61
CA PHE A 161 5.78 -7.31 -3.40
C PHE A 161 5.16 -8.05 -2.22
N ILE A 162 3.85 -7.94 -1.98
CA ILE A 162 3.17 -8.63 -0.88
C ILE A 162 3.37 -10.14 -1.02
N ILE A 163 3.18 -10.70 -2.22
CA ILE A 163 3.38 -12.14 -2.48
C ILE A 163 4.82 -12.55 -2.18
N ILE A 164 5.80 -11.83 -2.74
CA ILE A 164 7.23 -12.12 -2.54
C ILE A 164 7.61 -11.99 -1.06
N HIS A 165 7.11 -10.96 -0.38
CA HIS A 165 7.40 -10.66 1.02
C HIS A 165 6.86 -11.76 1.94
N LEU A 166 5.59 -12.15 1.78
CA LEU A 166 4.96 -13.21 2.57
C LEU A 166 5.62 -14.57 2.30
N ALA A 167 5.88 -14.91 1.03
CA ALA A 167 6.58 -16.14 0.68
C ALA A 167 7.99 -16.18 1.31
N GLY A 168 8.74 -15.08 1.21
CA GLY A 168 10.08 -14.97 1.80
C GLY A 168 10.08 -15.09 3.33
N ILE A 169 9.07 -14.51 4.01
CA ILE A 169 8.89 -14.65 5.45
C ILE A 169 8.56 -16.09 5.83
N LEU A 170 7.60 -16.73 5.15
CA LEU A 170 7.21 -18.11 5.44
C LEU A 170 8.39 -19.07 5.24
N ILE A 171 9.11 -18.96 4.12
CA ILE A 171 10.32 -19.76 3.89
C ILE A 171 11.30 -19.56 5.06
N SER A 172 11.61 -18.31 5.42
CA SER A 172 12.58 -18.01 6.48
C SER A 172 12.14 -18.53 7.85
N GLU A 173 10.84 -18.45 8.17
CA GLU A 173 10.26 -18.99 9.41
C GLU A 173 10.45 -20.51 9.50
N PHE A 174 10.30 -21.24 8.39
CA PHE A 174 10.43 -22.70 8.37
C PHE A 174 11.87 -23.20 8.16
N THR A 175 12.80 -22.35 7.75
CA THR A 175 14.20 -22.74 7.49
C THR A 175 15.18 -22.23 8.55
N ASP A 176 15.61 -20.97 8.42
CA ASP A 176 16.81 -20.42 9.04
C ASP A 176 16.54 -19.29 10.05
N GLN A 177 15.30 -18.79 10.12
CA GLN A 177 14.88 -17.66 10.97
C GLN A 177 13.58 -17.96 11.73
N LYS A 178 13.53 -19.10 12.42
CA LYS A 178 12.40 -19.49 13.29
C LYS A 178 12.06 -18.38 14.29
N GLY A 179 10.79 -18.04 14.40
CA GLY A 179 10.26 -17.01 15.28
C GLY A 179 10.33 -15.58 14.71
N ILE A 180 10.65 -15.38 13.44
CA ILE A 180 10.67 -14.05 12.80
C ILE A 180 9.27 -13.43 12.75
N ILE A 181 8.22 -14.24 12.53
CA ILE A 181 6.83 -13.77 12.55
C ILE A 181 6.45 -13.35 13.98
N SER A 182 6.77 -14.19 14.96
CA SER A 182 6.48 -13.89 16.36
C SER A 182 7.24 -12.64 16.83
N SER A 183 8.47 -12.43 16.37
CA SER A 183 9.28 -11.27 16.76
C SER A 183 8.75 -9.97 16.18
N ILE A 184 8.16 -9.95 14.98
CA ILE A 184 7.53 -8.72 14.43
C ILE A 184 6.15 -8.43 15.04
N ILE A 185 5.45 -9.46 15.52
CA ILE A 185 4.14 -9.29 16.20
C ILE A 185 4.36 -8.92 17.66
N SER A 186 4.90 -9.86 18.44
CA SER A 186 4.99 -9.77 19.90
C SER A 186 6.30 -9.18 20.40
N GLY A 187 7.33 -9.12 19.56
CA GLY A 187 8.68 -8.78 20.00
C GLY A 187 9.35 -9.99 20.65
N THR A 188 10.65 -9.91 20.93
CA THR A 188 11.27 -10.87 21.83
C THR A 188 10.92 -10.48 23.27
N LYS A 189 10.42 -11.44 24.04
CA LYS A 189 10.48 -11.31 25.51
C LYS A 189 11.97 -11.26 25.85
N ALA A 190 12.42 -10.17 26.48
CA ALA A 190 13.63 -10.24 27.30
C ALA A 190 13.37 -11.36 28.32
N ASN A 191 14.27 -12.33 28.41
CA ASN A 191 14.20 -13.32 29.48
C ASN A 191 14.22 -12.55 30.81
N GLU A 192 13.17 -12.71 31.62
CA GLU A 192 13.31 -12.62 33.08
C GLU A 192 14.07 -13.84 33.57
#